data_AF-A0AA40AG19-F1
#
_entry.id   AF-A0AA40AG19-F1
#
_cell.length_a   1.000
_cell.length_b   1.000
_cell.length_c   1.000
_cell.angle_alpha   90.00
_cell.angle_beta   90.00
_cell.angle_gamma   90.00
#
_symmetry.space_group_name_H-M   'P 1'
#
loop_
_entity.id
_entity.type
_entity.pdbx_description
1 polymer ?
#
loop_
_entity_poly.entity_id
_entity_poly.type
_entity_poly.pdbx_seq_one_letter_code
_entity_poly.pdbx_strand_id
1 'polypeptide(L)'
;AEPSTAASTAPETVPQEVWHYSVPVPGSKKNKLIYIKAPFELRPWTTEQWQARFVFVKNQLEDLVYKYLRLLDFEKRPAYHPRMVGTCPSDARPSVVIICREADAKHIQSLFRTRAEEKLCLQGRESAWSQFRSSFGTGQREAQSEQAIPRLQLVYYRTRT
;
A
#
# COMPACT_ATOMS: atom_id res chain seq x y z
N ALA A 1 -53.04 -7.28 -26.17
CA ALA A 1 -51.73 -7.92 -26.29
C ALA A 1 -50.78 -6.88 -26.84
N GLU A 2 -49.88 -6.37 -26.01
CA GLU A 2 -48.84 -5.42 -26.39
C GLU A 2 -47.46 -6.03 -26.07
N PRO A 3 -46.43 -5.80 -26.92
CA PRO A 3 -45.12 -6.41 -26.77
C PRO A 3 -44.22 -5.53 -25.89
N SER A 4 -43.51 -6.13 -24.92
CA SER A 4 -42.49 -5.41 -24.14
C SER A 4 -41.10 -5.95 -24.45
N THR A 5 -40.34 -5.08 -25.09
CA THR A 5 -39.00 -5.23 -25.62
C THR A 5 -37.94 -5.22 -24.52
N ALA A 6 -37.02 -6.18 -24.63
CA ALA A 6 -35.61 -6.23 -24.24
C ALA A 6 -35.08 -5.39 -23.05
N ALA A 7 -34.36 -6.08 -22.17
CA ALA A 7 -33.14 -5.53 -21.58
C ALA A 7 -32.05 -6.61 -21.57
N SER A 8 -31.12 -6.48 -22.51
CA SER A 8 -29.87 -7.25 -22.57
C SER A 8 -28.89 -6.62 -21.59
N THR A 9 -28.59 -7.33 -20.50
CA THR A 9 -27.63 -6.89 -19.49
C THR A 9 -26.21 -7.21 -19.97
N ALA A 10 -25.51 -6.21 -20.51
CA ALA A 10 -24.09 -6.31 -20.82
C ALA A 10 -23.24 -6.17 -19.53
N PRO A 11 -22.07 -6.82 -19.42
CA PRO A 11 -21.24 -6.78 -18.23
C PRO A 11 -20.51 -5.44 -18.06
N GLU A 12 -20.65 -4.88 -16.86
CA GLU A 12 -20.09 -3.61 -16.40
C GLU A 12 -18.56 -3.61 -16.49
N THR A 13 -18.03 -2.94 -17.51
CA THR A 13 -16.59 -2.75 -17.69
C THR A 13 -16.13 -1.69 -16.70
N VAL A 14 -15.35 -2.07 -15.69
CA VAL A 14 -14.73 -1.10 -14.76
C VAL A 14 -14.01 -0.03 -15.61
N PRO A 15 -14.36 1.26 -15.54
CA PRO A 15 -13.92 2.23 -16.55
C PRO A 15 -12.40 2.42 -16.51
N GLN A 16 -11.72 2.29 -17.65
CA GLN A 16 -10.29 2.61 -17.81
C GLN A 16 -9.94 4.02 -17.28
N GLU A 17 -10.91 4.93 -17.28
CA GLU A 17 -10.83 6.30 -16.75
C GLU A 17 -10.25 6.40 -15.33
N VAL A 18 -10.49 5.39 -14.47
CA VAL A 18 -10.06 5.42 -13.07
C VAL A 18 -8.53 5.47 -12.94
N TRP A 19 -7.82 4.83 -13.87
CA TRP A 19 -6.35 4.74 -13.86
C TRP A 19 -5.65 5.95 -14.47
N HIS A 20 -6.37 6.83 -15.17
CA HIS A 20 -5.81 8.08 -15.70
C HIS A 20 -5.54 9.12 -14.60
N TYR A 21 -6.23 9.03 -13.46
CA TYR A 21 -6.02 9.92 -12.32
C TYR A 21 -4.82 9.47 -11.49
N SER A 22 -3.62 9.84 -11.96
CA SER A 22 -2.37 9.50 -11.30
C SER A 22 -1.49 10.73 -11.01
N VAL A 23 -0.69 10.65 -9.95
CA VAL A 23 0.32 11.65 -9.62
C VAL A 23 1.67 10.97 -9.39
N PRO A 24 2.80 11.58 -9.80
CA PRO A 24 4.11 10.99 -9.56
C PRO A 24 4.43 10.96 -8.06
N VAL A 25 5.13 9.91 -7.64
CA VAL A 25 5.75 9.83 -6.31
C VAL A 25 7.01 10.72 -6.32
N PRO A 26 7.06 11.81 -5.53
CA PRO A 26 8.21 12.72 -5.51
C PRO A 26 9.51 11.99 -5.17
N GLY A 27 10.55 12.21 -5.98
CA GLY A 27 11.87 11.60 -5.79
C GLY A 27 11.95 10.09 -6.08
N SER A 28 10.91 9.50 -6.69
CA SER A 28 10.94 8.10 -7.09
C SER A 28 11.89 7.85 -8.26
N LYS A 29 12.95 7.06 -8.02
CA LYS A 29 13.91 6.65 -9.07
C LYS A 29 13.31 5.74 -10.14
N LYS A 30 12.18 5.08 -9.83
CA LYS A 30 11.49 4.14 -10.73
C LYS A 30 10.28 4.79 -11.44
N ASN A 31 10.11 6.11 -11.37
CA ASN A 31 8.95 6.82 -11.93
C ASN A 31 7.60 6.26 -11.45
N LYS A 32 7.52 5.87 -10.16
CA LYS A 32 6.26 5.37 -9.58
C LYS A 32 5.19 6.45 -9.61
N LEU A 33 3.96 6.02 -9.86
CA LEU A 33 2.72 6.79 -9.89
C LEU A 33 1.80 6.33 -8.76
N ILE A 34 1.09 7.27 -8.15
CA ILE A 34 0.00 7.05 -7.20
C ILE A 34 -1.30 7.17 -7.96
N TYR A 35 -2.05 6.07 -8.09
CA TYR A 35 -3.37 6.05 -8.72
C TYR A 35 -4.42 6.40 -7.67
N ILE A 36 -4.95 7.62 -7.75
CA ILE A 36 -5.75 8.22 -6.68
C ILE A 36 -7.14 7.57 -6.59
N LYS A 37 -7.74 7.27 -7.74
CA LYS A 37 -9.09 6.72 -7.84
C LYS A 37 -9.14 5.20 -8.02
N ALA A 38 -7.99 4.55 -8.21
CA ALA A 38 -7.92 3.11 -8.47
C ALA A 38 -8.56 2.28 -7.34
N PRO A 39 -9.39 1.28 -7.68
CA PRO A 39 -10.04 0.44 -6.69
C PRO A 39 -9.02 -0.45 -5.98
N PHE A 40 -9.31 -0.76 -4.71
CA PHE A 40 -8.51 -1.62 -3.84
C PHE A 40 -8.93 -3.09 -3.95
N GLU A 41 -9.26 -3.53 -5.16
CA GLU A 41 -9.80 -4.86 -5.44
C GLU A 41 -8.73 -5.75 -6.05
N LEU A 42 -7.79 -6.18 -5.20
CA LEU A 42 -6.74 -7.11 -5.60
C LEU A 42 -6.99 -8.49 -4.98
N ARG A 43 -7.41 -9.43 -5.82
CA ARG A 43 -7.59 -10.85 -5.44
C ARG A 43 -6.31 -11.41 -4.80
N PRO A 44 -6.43 -12.29 -3.78
CA PRO A 44 -7.66 -12.91 -3.29
C PRO A 44 -8.50 -12.07 -2.32
N TRP A 45 -8.03 -10.90 -1.88
CA TRP A 45 -8.68 -10.13 -0.81
C TRP A 45 -9.75 -9.15 -1.33
N THR A 46 -10.75 -8.85 -0.49
CA THR A 46 -11.78 -7.85 -0.78
C THR A 46 -11.34 -6.43 -0.40
N THR A 47 -12.07 -5.43 -0.90
CA THR A 47 -11.84 -4.01 -0.54
C THR A 47 -11.92 -3.79 0.97
N GLU A 48 -12.89 -4.41 1.65
CA GLU A 48 -13.08 -4.29 3.10
C GLU A 48 -11.90 -4.87 3.86
N GLN A 49 -11.35 -6.00 3.39
CA GLN A 49 -10.17 -6.62 3.99
C GLN A 49 -8.92 -5.74 3.83
N TRP A 50 -8.73 -5.14 2.65
CA TRP A 50 -7.66 -4.17 2.42
C TRP A 50 -7.83 -2.91 3.28
N GLN A 51 -9.05 -2.41 3.41
CA GLN A 51 -9.36 -1.25 4.22
C GLN A 51 -9.13 -1.53 5.72
N ALA A 52 -9.59 -2.67 6.23
CA ALA A 52 -9.33 -3.10 7.59
C ALA A 52 -7.82 -3.25 7.84
N ARG A 53 -7.09 -3.82 6.87
CA ARG A 53 -5.64 -3.94 6.94
C ARG A 53 -4.96 -2.57 6.97
N PHE A 54 -5.42 -1.63 6.14
CA PHE A 54 -4.90 -0.27 6.12
C PHE A 54 -5.11 0.42 7.46
N VAL A 55 -6.31 0.38 8.02
CA VAL A 55 -6.61 0.99 9.32
C VAL A 55 -5.72 0.41 10.42
N PHE A 56 -5.56 -0.92 10.46
CA PHE A 56 -4.66 -1.57 11.41
C PHE A 56 -3.22 -1.09 11.26
N VAL A 57 -2.67 -1.11 10.03
CA VAL A 57 -1.29 -0.67 9.78
C VAL A 57 -1.12 0.80 10.13
N LYS A 58 -2.04 1.67 9.70
CA LYS A 58 -2.02 3.11 10.01
C LYS A 58 -1.91 3.34 11.51
N ASN A 59 -2.79 2.73 12.31
CA ASN A 59 -2.80 2.93 13.77
C ASN A 59 -1.47 2.49 14.39
N GLN A 60 -0.93 1.34 13.95
CA GLN A 60 0.37 0.87 14.44
C GLN A 60 1.53 1.79 14.04
N LEU A 61 1.51 2.38 12.85
CA LEU A 61 2.51 3.35 12.42
C LEU A 61 2.41 4.66 13.21
N GLU A 62 1.19 5.15 13.45
CA GLU A 62 0.92 6.32 14.28
C GLU A 62 1.42 6.12 15.72
N ASP A 63 1.15 4.96 16.32
CA ASP A 63 1.65 4.60 17.65
C ASP A 63 3.18 4.58 17.71
N LEU A 64 3.84 4.05 16.68
CA LEU A 64 5.30 4.03 16.60
C LEU A 64 5.87 5.44 16.52
N VAL A 65 5.29 6.30 15.66
CA VAL A 65 5.71 7.70 15.58
C VAL A 65 5.49 8.37 16.93
N TYR A 66 4.30 8.25 17.53
CA TYR A 66 3.99 8.82 18.85
C TYR A 66 5.00 8.40 19.93
N LYS A 67 5.36 7.11 19.95
CA LYS A 67 6.23 6.53 20.99
C LYS A 67 7.71 6.86 20.81
N TYR A 68 8.20 6.91 19.58
CA TYR A 68 9.65 6.97 19.29
C TYR A 68 10.12 8.27 18.65
N LEU A 69 9.22 9.04 18.05
CA LEU A 69 9.50 10.33 17.46
C LEU A 69 8.70 11.37 18.23
N ARG A 70 9.38 12.18 19.04
CA ARG A 70 8.71 13.19 19.86
C ARG A 70 7.89 14.08 18.93
N LEU A 71 6.57 14.03 19.05
CA LEU A 71 5.66 14.73 18.15
C LEU A 71 5.80 16.26 18.22
N LEU A 72 6.41 16.79 19.28
CA LEU A 72 6.74 18.20 19.43
C LEU A 72 7.80 18.67 18.42
N ASP A 73 8.64 17.76 17.92
CA ASP A 73 9.65 18.06 16.89
C ASP A 73 9.02 18.11 15.48
N PHE A 74 7.76 17.67 15.37
CA PHE A 74 7.00 17.62 14.13
C PHE A 74 5.97 18.75 14.10
N GLU A 75 6.28 19.80 13.35
CA GLU A 75 5.33 20.89 13.08
C GLU A 75 4.05 20.36 12.39
N LYS A 76 4.18 19.27 11.62
CA LYS A 76 3.06 18.54 11.01
C LYS A 76 3.25 17.03 11.16
N ARG A 77 2.25 16.36 11.71
CA ARG A 77 2.23 14.89 11.81
C ARG A 77 2.18 14.26 10.41
N PRO A 78 2.81 13.09 10.20
CA PRO A 78 2.66 12.37 8.95
C PRO A 78 1.19 12.01 8.70
N ALA A 79 0.73 12.15 7.46
CA ALA A 79 -0.58 11.68 7.03
C ALA A 79 -0.46 10.36 6.26
N TYR A 80 -1.45 9.48 6.43
CA TYR A 80 -1.46 8.15 5.84
C TYR A 80 -2.68 7.99 4.95
N HIS A 81 -2.46 7.55 3.71
CA HIS A 81 -3.53 7.33 2.75
C HIS A 81 -3.41 5.96 2.08
N PRO A 82 -4.53 5.21 1.94
CA PRO A 82 -4.53 4.00 1.12
C PRO A 82 -4.53 4.43 -0.35
N ARG A 83 -3.49 4.07 -1.10
CA ARG A 83 -3.46 4.23 -2.57
C ARG A 83 -2.90 3.01 -3.29
N MET A 84 -3.29 2.84 -4.55
CA MET A 84 -2.59 1.94 -5.47
C MET A 84 -1.36 2.64 -6.03
N VAL A 85 -0.20 2.00 -5.96
CA VAL A 85 1.07 2.60 -6.43
C VAL A 85 1.84 1.62 -7.30
N GLY A 86 2.29 2.08 -8.47
CA GLY A 86 2.98 1.27 -9.48
C GLY A 86 3.68 2.15 -10.50
N THR A 87 4.44 1.58 -11.44
CA THR A 87 4.95 2.31 -12.61
C THR A 87 3.92 2.39 -13.73
N CYS A 88 2.96 1.46 -13.75
CA CYS A 88 1.82 1.41 -14.67
C CYS A 88 0.60 0.79 -13.95
N PRO A 89 -0.61 0.82 -14.53
CA PRO A 89 -1.79 0.24 -13.88
C PRO A 89 -1.64 -1.26 -13.57
N SER A 90 -0.98 -2.02 -14.44
CA SER A 90 -0.85 -3.48 -14.31
C SER A 90 0.08 -3.93 -13.18
N ASP A 91 1.03 -3.08 -12.75
CA ASP A 91 1.96 -3.38 -11.66
C ASP A 91 1.59 -2.69 -10.34
N ALA A 92 0.51 -1.91 -10.34
CA ALA A 92 0.08 -1.15 -9.18
C ALA A 92 -0.32 -2.07 -8.02
N ARG A 93 0.19 -1.76 -6.81
CA ARG A 93 -0.07 -2.54 -5.60
C ARG A 93 -0.70 -1.68 -4.49
N PRO A 94 -1.54 -2.30 -3.63
CA PRO A 94 -2.03 -1.69 -2.41
C PRO A 94 -0.89 -1.14 -1.55
N SER A 95 -0.95 0.15 -1.24
CA SER A 95 0.12 0.87 -0.55
C SER A 95 -0.41 1.84 0.49
N VAL A 96 0.36 2.04 1.56
CA VAL A 96 0.23 3.16 2.48
C VAL A 96 1.11 4.29 1.96
N VAL A 97 0.49 5.34 1.42
CA VAL A 97 1.18 6.58 1.09
C VAL A 97 1.29 7.42 2.35
N ILE A 98 2.54 7.62 2.79
CA ILE A 98 2.91 8.40 3.97
C ILE A 98 3.35 9.77 3.47
N ILE A 99 2.52 10.79 3.71
CA ILE A 99 2.86 12.18 3.43
C ILE A 99 3.62 12.72 4.65
N CYS A 100 4.86 13.14 4.45
CA CYS A 100 5.70 13.71 5.50
C CYS A 100 6.67 14.74 4.94
N ARG A 101 7.22 15.59 5.81
CA ARG A 101 8.27 16.55 5.43
C ARG A 101 9.53 15.80 5.00
N GLU A 102 10.25 16.37 4.05
CA GLU A 102 11.51 15.78 3.58
C GLU A 102 12.56 15.63 4.70
N ALA A 103 12.62 16.61 5.61
CA ALA A 103 13.51 16.58 6.78
C ALA A 103 13.24 15.37 7.70
N ASP A 104 11.98 14.98 7.85
CA ASP A 104 11.57 13.92 8.75
C ASP A 104 11.55 12.53 8.10
N ALA A 105 11.48 12.49 6.77
CA ALA A 105 11.27 11.27 6.00
C ALA A 105 12.30 10.18 6.31
N LYS A 106 13.58 10.56 6.53
CA LYS A 106 14.64 9.60 6.90
C LYS A 106 14.41 8.95 8.25
N HIS A 107 14.02 9.72 9.26
CA HIS A 107 13.76 9.23 10.62
C HIS A 107 12.55 8.29 10.64
N ILE A 108 11.45 8.69 9.97
CA ILE A 108 10.24 7.87 9.83
C ILE A 108 10.57 6.57 9.07
N GLN A 109 11.32 6.66 7.97
CA GLN A 109 11.71 5.49 7.20
C GLN A 109 12.56 4.52 8.02
N SER A 110 13.53 5.03 8.77
CA SER A 110 14.36 4.21 9.65
C SER A 110 13.52 3.53 10.73
N LEU A 111 12.61 4.27 11.38
CA LEU A 111 11.75 3.74 12.42
C LEU A 111 10.88 2.58 11.91
N PHE A 112 10.20 2.78 10.79
CA PHE A 112 9.29 1.77 10.23
C PHE A 112 10.06 0.55 9.72
N ARG A 113 11.24 0.75 9.12
CA ARG A 113 12.10 -0.35 8.71
C ARG A 113 12.52 -1.23 9.89
N THR A 114 12.91 -0.62 11.01
CA THR A 114 13.41 -1.37 12.17
C THR A 114 12.30 -1.99 13.01
N ARG A 115 11.09 -1.40 13.04
CA ARG A 115 10.06 -1.77 14.03
C ARG A 115 8.73 -2.24 13.43
N ALA A 116 8.47 -1.95 12.17
CA ALA A 116 7.16 -2.18 11.54
C ALA A 116 7.20 -3.16 10.37
N GLU A 117 8.27 -3.17 9.54
CA GLU A 117 8.29 -3.95 8.30
C GLU A 117 7.99 -5.44 8.51
N GLU A 118 8.69 -6.10 9.43
CA GLU A 118 8.46 -7.52 9.72
C GLU A 118 7.17 -7.75 10.51
N LYS A 119 6.95 -6.99 11.59
CA LYS A 119 5.81 -7.15 12.51
C LYS A 119 4.46 -6.90 11.83
N LEU A 120 4.40 -5.92 10.92
CA LEU A 120 3.19 -5.53 10.21
C LEU A 120 3.12 -6.12 8.80
N CYS A 121 3.95 -7.13 8.49
CA CYS A 121 4.01 -7.81 7.19
C CYS A 121 3.99 -6.82 6.01
N LEU A 122 4.77 -5.74 6.12
CA LEU A 122 4.81 -4.70 5.09
C LEU A 122 5.79 -5.13 4.02
N GLN A 123 5.47 -4.81 2.77
CA GLN A 123 6.42 -5.01 1.69
C GLN A 123 7.45 -3.87 1.76
N GLY A 124 8.55 -4.15 2.47
CA GLY A 124 9.72 -3.28 2.52
C GLY A 124 10.27 -3.03 1.11
N ARG A 125 11.02 -1.94 0.96
CA ARG A 125 11.76 -1.64 -0.29
C ARG A 125 12.50 -2.91 -0.70
N GLU A 126 12.22 -3.49 -1.87
CA GLU A 126 12.79 -4.74 -2.45
C GLU A 126 14.19 -5.06 -1.94
N SER A 127 14.28 -5.54 -0.71
CA SER A 127 15.53 -5.79 -0.04
C SER A 127 15.73 -7.26 -0.28
N ALA A 128 16.91 -7.61 -0.81
CA ALA A 128 17.38 -8.98 -1.05
C ALA A 128 17.12 -9.97 0.13
N TRP A 129 16.74 -9.47 1.29
CA TRP A 129 16.25 -10.19 2.46
C TRP A 129 14.98 -11.04 2.22
N SER A 130 14.08 -10.63 1.31
CA SER A 130 12.94 -11.50 0.95
C SER A 130 13.37 -12.70 0.09
N GLN A 131 14.45 -12.58 -0.67
CA GLN A 131 15.03 -13.70 -1.44
C GLN A 131 15.92 -14.58 -0.57
N PHE A 132 16.60 -14.03 0.44
CA PHE A 132 17.45 -14.81 1.34
C PHE A 132 16.66 -15.80 2.21
N ARG A 133 15.44 -15.45 2.64
CA ARG A 133 14.57 -16.38 3.38
C ARG A 133 13.99 -17.49 2.50
N SER A 134 13.84 -17.29 1.19
CA SER A 134 13.44 -18.36 0.26
C SER A 134 14.62 -19.27 -0.14
N SER A 135 15.87 -18.87 0.11
CA SER A 135 17.06 -19.65 -0.25
C SER A 135 17.66 -20.48 0.89
N PHE A 136 17.23 -20.29 2.14
CA PHE A 136 17.73 -21.05 3.31
C PHE A 136 16.71 -22.03 3.93
N GLY A 137 15.53 -22.17 3.34
CA GLY A 137 14.49 -23.12 3.76
C GLY A 137 14.36 -24.30 2.79
N THR A 138 15.33 -25.20 2.78
CA THR A 138 15.16 -26.51 2.13
C THR A 138 14.29 -27.41 3.00
N GLY A 139 13.09 -27.75 2.52
CA GLY A 139 12.34 -28.93 2.97
C GLY A 139 10.91 -28.70 3.46
N GLN A 140 9.99 -29.53 2.94
CA GLN A 140 8.59 -29.78 3.35
C GLN A 140 7.53 -28.80 2.80
N ARG A 141 6.69 -29.28 1.87
CA ARG A 141 5.42 -30.02 2.06
C ARG A 141 4.32 -29.13 2.65
N GLU A 142 3.26 -28.97 1.85
CA GLU A 142 1.87 -28.70 2.24
C GLU A 142 1.67 -28.00 3.59
N ALA A 143 1.56 -26.67 3.56
CA ALA A 143 0.86 -25.92 4.57
C ALA A 143 -0.43 -25.38 3.94
N GLN A 144 -1.51 -26.12 4.17
CA GLN A 144 -2.87 -25.66 4.03
C GLN A 144 -3.04 -24.31 4.76
N SER A 145 -3.52 -23.30 4.05
CA SER A 145 -4.33 -22.18 4.61
C SER A 145 -3.81 -21.52 5.90
N GLU A 146 -2.53 -21.13 5.93
CA GLU A 146 -2.17 -19.95 6.72
C GLU A 146 -2.79 -18.76 5.97
N GLN A 147 -3.82 -18.11 6.54
CA GLN A 147 -4.49 -16.98 5.89
C GLN A 147 -3.45 -15.92 5.54
N ALA A 148 -3.03 -15.90 4.28
CA ALA A 148 -1.98 -15.00 3.81
C ALA A 148 -2.44 -13.57 4.10
N ILE A 149 -1.75 -12.89 5.02
CA ILE A 149 -2.10 -11.53 5.42
C ILE A 149 -1.83 -10.59 4.23
N PRO A 150 -2.79 -9.73 3.85
CA PRO A 150 -2.58 -8.77 2.78
C PRO A 150 -1.40 -7.84 3.11
N ARG A 151 -0.39 -7.81 2.23
CA ARG A 151 0.83 -7.02 2.42
C ARG A 151 0.70 -5.65 1.76
N LEU A 152 0.86 -4.60 2.55
CA LEU A 152 0.87 -3.22 2.06
C LEU A 152 2.31 -2.75 1.79
N GLN A 153 2.52 -2.01 0.71
CA GLN A 153 3.78 -1.29 0.48
C GLN A 153 3.78 0.04 1.24
N LEU A 154 4.95 0.46 1.75
CA LEU A 154 5.13 1.82 2.26
C LEU A 154 5.70 2.73 1.17
N VAL A 155 5.02 3.84 0.91
CA VAL A 155 5.42 4.83 -0.10
C VAL A 155 5.51 6.20 0.57
N TYR A 156 6.69 6.80 0.56
CA TYR A 156 6.94 8.09 1.20
C TYR A 156 6.75 9.22 0.19
N TYR A 157 5.71 10.04 0.38
CA TYR A 157 5.45 11.25 -0.38
C TYR A 157 6.05 12.44 0.39
N ARG A 158 7.25 12.85 -0.02
CA ARG A 158 8.02 13.88 0.68
C ARG A 158 7.61 15.28 0.22
N THR A 159 7.14 16.11 1.14
CA THR A 159 6.84 17.51 0.87
C THR A 159 8.06 18.37 1.22
N ARG A 160 8.34 19.39 0.40
CA ARG A 160 9.46 20.34 0.60
C ARG A 160 9.17 21.43 1.63
N THR A 161 7.96 21.45 2.19
CA THR A 161 7.48 22.43 3.17
C THR A 161 8.13 22.23 4.53
#